data_AF-A0A1G2YVY0-F1
#
_entry.id   AF-A0A1G2YVY0-F1
#
_cell.length_a   1.000
_cell.length_b   1.000
_cell.length_c   1.000
_cell.angle_alpha   90.00
_cell.angle_beta   90.00
_cell.angle_gamma   90.00
#
_symmetry.space_group_name_H-M   'P 1'
#
loop_
_entity.id
_entity.type
_entity.pdbx_description
1 polymer ?
#
loop_
_entity_poly.entity_id
_entity_poly.type
_entity_poly.pdbx_seq_one_letter_code
_entity_poly.pdbx_strand_id
1 'polypeptide(L)'
;MLQFAQTIDLELIEAPRALPVLEENDYKKIRYYIQHFGQKKNALSRKNSFLARLLSGGTQTGDNRRVVAVTEITSADAWQRYEDKQLVAECRLPWGFLPVVHIQNIAQPYYYEGLSDVETLIPLQDELNTRLSDRASRITFQSFKMYLGKGIEGFEDKPVSPGRMWYTDNPEASIEEFGGDTETPSEASHIAEIREAMDKVSAVTPIVAGVLKNKLGNLTSAVALRLTLMGMLSKNDRKRFTYSEGLKKICRMVLEILDTANIYKTDQKERDVEIIFPSPLPENTMEKLQEAQIKKELGVPAEQVLRELGYENS
;
A
#
# COMPACT_ATOMS: atom_id res chain seq x y z
N MET A 1 34.80 -2.04 -13.58
CA MET A 1 34.12 -1.76 -12.30
C MET A 1 32.62 -1.52 -12.51
N LEU A 2 32.21 -0.46 -13.22
CA LEU A 2 30.78 -0.11 -13.44
C LEU A 2 29.91 -1.23 -14.05
N GLN A 3 30.40 -1.97 -15.06
CA GLN A 3 29.66 -3.09 -15.66
C GLN A 3 29.41 -4.27 -14.69
N PHE A 4 30.32 -4.52 -13.75
CA PHE A 4 30.15 -5.57 -12.73
C PHE A 4 29.33 -5.08 -11.53
N ALA A 5 29.31 -3.78 -11.25
CA ALA A 5 28.41 -3.23 -10.24
C ALA A 5 26.92 -3.34 -10.67
N GLN A 6 26.65 -3.27 -11.98
CA GLN A 6 25.30 -3.45 -12.54
C GLN A 6 24.73 -4.86 -12.37
N THR A 7 25.53 -5.85 -11.96
CA THR A 7 25.01 -7.22 -11.72
C THR A 7 24.41 -7.38 -10.33
N ILE A 8 24.58 -6.40 -9.43
CA ILE A 8 23.86 -6.39 -8.16
C ILE A 8 22.48 -5.79 -8.41
N ASP A 9 21.46 -6.58 -8.12
CA ASP A 9 20.07 -6.14 -8.18
C ASP A 9 19.44 -6.15 -6.79
N LEU A 10 18.52 -5.22 -6.56
CA LEU A 10 17.75 -5.12 -5.33
C LEU A 10 16.30 -5.46 -5.63
N GLU A 11 15.90 -6.67 -5.26
CA GLU A 11 14.52 -7.11 -5.43
C GLU A 11 13.70 -6.84 -4.17
N LEU A 12 12.55 -6.19 -4.35
CA LEU A 12 11.54 -6.07 -3.29
C LEU A 12 10.67 -7.32 -3.26
N ILE A 13 10.77 -8.06 -2.16
CA ILE A 13 10.04 -9.31 -1.97
C ILE A 13 8.79 -9.03 -1.13
N GLU A 14 7.63 -9.38 -1.67
CA GLU A 14 6.36 -9.28 -0.95
C GLU A 14 6.33 -10.26 0.23
N ALA A 15 5.90 -9.78 1.40
CA ALA A 15 5.85 -10.58 2.63
C ALA A 15 5.11 -11.93 2.50
N PRO A 16 3.97 -12.06 1.76
CA PRO A 16 3.28 -13.35 1.62
C PRO A 16 4.08 -14.44 0.90
N ARG A 17 5.12 -14.06 0.14
CA ARG A 17 5.99 -15.01 -0.57
C ARG A 17 7.17 -15.45 0.27
N ALA A 18 7.44 -14.77 1.38
CA ALA A 18 8.62 -14.96 2.20
C ALA A 18 8.28 -15.63 3.53
N LEU A 19 9.13 -16.57 3.94
CA LEU A 19 9.10 -17.24 5.22
C LEU A 19 10.50 -17.18 5.85
N PRO A 20 10.76 -16.21 6.74
CA PRO A 20 12.01 -16.14 7.49
C PRO A 20 11.99 -17.18 8.63
N VAL A 21 13.04 -17.98 8.71
CA VAL A 21 13.32 -18.88 9.84
C VAL A 21 14.34 -18.18 10.73
N LEU A 22 13.92 -17.82 11.94
CA LEU A 22 14.72 -17.04 12.89
C LEU A 22 15.68 -17.93 13.67
N GLU A 23 16.69 -17.33 14.30
CA GLU A 23 17.49 -18.01 15.31
C GLU A 23 16.65 -18.29 16.57
N GLU A 24 16.84 -19.47 17.18
CA GLU A 24 16.07 -19.90 18.36
C GLU A 24 16.20 -18.95 19.55
N ASN A 25 17.36 -18.29 19.68
CA ASN A 25 17.68 -17.40 20.81
C ASN A 25 17.60 -15.90 20.46
N ASP A 26 17.37 -15.55 19.19
CA ASP A 26 17.33 -14.15 18.74
C ASP A 26 16.33 -13.95 17.60
N TYR A 27 15.16 -13.42 17.93
CA TYR A 27 14.10 -13.11 16.97
C TYR A 27 14.49 -12.06 15.93
N LYS A 28 15.59 -11.31 16.13
CA LYS A 28 16.06 -10.30 15.18
C LYS A 28 16.96 -10.88 14.09
N LYS A 29 17.46 -12.11 14.26
CA LYS A 29 18.37 -12.76 13.33
C LYS A 29 17.66 -13.82 12.52
N ILE A 30 17.81 -13.72 11.21
CA ILE A 30 17.28 -14.69 10.25
C ILE A 30 18.38 -15.72 10.01
N ARG A 31 18.09 -16.99 10.28
CA ARG A 31 18.97 -18.12 10.00
C ARG A 31 18.82 -18.63 8.57
N TYR A 32 17.57 -18.76 8.13
CA TYR A 32 17.22 -19.12 6.75
C TYR A 32 16.13 -18.21 6.24
N TYR A 33 16.23 -17.80 4.98
CA TYR A 33 15.20 -17.05 4.31
C TYR A 33 14.63 -17.88 3.18
N ILE A 34 13.35 -18.20 3.27
CA ILE A 34 12.66 -19.06 2.33
C ILE A 34 11.71 -18.21 1.51
N GLN A 35 11.71 -18.38 0.20
CA GLN A 35 10.72 -17.77 -0.69
C GLN A 35 9.94 -18.86 -1.42
N HIS A 36 8.64 -18.66 -1.59
CA HIS A 36 7.78 -19.56 -2.36
C HIS A 36 6.89 -18.78 -3.33
N PHE A 37 6.96 -19.11 -4.62
CA PHE A 37 6.17 -18.45 -5.65
C PHE A 37 5.92 -19.34 -6.88
N GLY A 38 4.86 -19.02 -7.63
CA GLY A 38 4.56 -19.68 -8.90
C GLY A 38 5.26 -18.97 -10.07
N GLN A 39 6.15 -19.67 -10.77
CA GLN A 39 6.82 -19.12 -11.96
C GLN A 39 6.18 -19.68 -13.24
N LYS A 40 5.70 -18.79 -14.12
CA LYS A 40 5.27 -19.17 -15.47
C LYS A 40 6.51 -19.48 -16.32
N LYS A 41 6.64 -20.72 -16.79
CA LYS A 41 7.69 -21.11 -17.74
C LYS A 41 7.22 -20.91 -19.17
N ASN A 42 8.16 -20.53 -20.04
CA ASN A 42 7.94 -20.42 -21.50
C ASN A 42 7.68 -21.78 -22.17
N ALA A 43 7.81 -22.89 -21.44
CA ALA A 43 7.42 -24.20 -21.91
C ALA A 43 5.88 -24.30 -21.98
N LEU A 44 5.37 -24.45 -23.21
CA LEU A 44 3.98 -24.84 -23.44
C LEU A 44 3.69 -26.14 -22.69
N SER A 45 2.57 -26.18 -21.96
CA SER A 45 2.09 -27.40 -21.33
C SER A 45 2.00 -28.51 -22.38
N ARG A 46 2.91 -29.49 -22.33
CA ARG A 46 2.91 -30.68 -23.22
C ARG A 46 1.67 -31.57 -23.06
N LYS A 47 0.74 -31.20 -22.16
CA LYS A 47 -0.45 -31.98 -21.81
C LYS A 47 -1.76 -31.49 -22.45
N ASN A 48 -1.73 -30.70 -23.51
CA ASN A 48 -2.90 -30.51 -24.38
C ASN A 48 -2.67 -31.12 -25.76
N SER A 49 -2.85 -32.44 -25.78
CA SER A 49 -3.51 -33.23 -26.81
C SER A 49 -3.71 -32.52 -28.16
N PHE A 50 -2.92 -32.93 -29.16
CA PHE A 50 -3.16 -32.65 -30.57
C PHE A 50 -4.61 -32.97 -31.00
N LEU A 51 -5.28 -33.91 -30.30
CA LEU A 51 -6.68 -34.26 -30.53
C LEU A 51 -7.68 -33.21 -30.01
N ALA A 52 -7.34 -32.40 -28.99
CA ALA A 52 -8.24 -31.35 -28.53
C ALA A 52 -8.31 -30.17 -29.51
N ARG A 53 -7.20 -29.89 -30.22
CA ARG A 53 -7.13 -28.84 -31.26
C ARG A 53 -7.95 -29.15 -32.52
N LEU A 54 -8.20 -30.43 -32.80
CA LEU A 54 -8.98 -30.83 -33.98
C LEU A 54 -10.50 -30.79 -33.73
N LEU A 55 -10.92 -30.76 -32.45
CA LEU A 55 -12.33 -30.90 -32.05
C LEU A 55 -12.96 -29.60 -31.52
N SER A 56 -12.18 -28.56 -31.22
CA SER A 56 -12.71 -27.26 -30.77
C SER A 56 -12.62 -26.21 -31.87
N GLY A 57 -13.68 -26.09 -32.67
CA GLY A 57 -13.87 -24.96 -33.56
C GLY A 57 -13.94 -23.65 -32.77
N GLY A 58 -13.05 -22.70 -33.10
CA GLY A 58 -13.25 -21.29 -32.83
C GLY A 58 -13.34 -20.89 -31.35
N THR A 59 -12.22 -20.90 -30.62
CA THR A 59 -12.04 -19.98 -29.49
C THR A 59 -10.55 -19.85 -29.21
N GLN A 60 -10.04 -18.61 -29.21
CA GLN A 60 -8.66 -18.31 -28.82
C GLN A 60 -8.46 -18.71 -27.35
N THR A 61 -8.01 -19.94 -27.13
CA THR A 61 -7.56 -20.40 -25.81
C THR A 61 -6.24 -19.69 -25.50
N GLY A 62 -6.31 -18.77 -24.54
CA GLY A 62 -5.16 -18.05 -24.00
C GLY A 62 -4.00 -19.00 -23.67
N ASP A 63 -2.81 -18.51 -23.99
CA ASP A 63 -1.49 -19.13 -23.78
C ASP A 63 -1.36 -19.69 -22.35
N ASN A 64 -1.71 -20.97 -22.17
CA ASN A 64 -1.73 -21.64 -20.87
C ASN A 64 -0.29 -22.07 -20.52
N ARG A 65 0.54 -21.06 -20.21
CA ARG A 65 1.94 -21.25 -19.79
C ARG A 65 1.97 -22.12 -18.55
N ARG A 66 2.83 -23.14 -18.54
CA ARG A 66 3.00 -24.02 -17.39
C ARG A 66 3.49 -23.19 -16.20
N VAL A 67 2.75 -23.20 -15.10
CA VAL A 67 3.18 -22.64 -13.80
C VAL A 67 3.91 -23.74 -13.05
N VAL A 68 5.10 -23.43 -12.54
CA VAL A 68 5.93 -24.30 -11.71
C VAL A 68 6.02 -23.68 -10.32
N ALA A 69 5.87 -24.49 -9.27
CA ALA A 69 6.05 -24.02 -7.91
C ALA A 69 7.55 -23.95 -7.59
N VAL A 70 8.05 -22.76 -7.27
CA VAL A 70 9.46 -22.51 -6.97
C VAL A 70 9.59 -22.25 -5.47
N THR A 71 10.53 -22.93 -4.82
CA THR A 71 10.95 -22.64 -3.45
C THR A 71 12.44 -22.33 -3.46
N GLU A 72 12.83 -21.15 -3.01
CA GLU A 72 14.23 -20.75 -2.85
C GLU A 72 14.55 -20.65 -1.36
N ILE A 73 15.68 -21.20 -0.95
CA ILE A 73 16.17 -21.18 0.43
C ILE A 73 17.55 -20.54 0.41
N THR A 74 17.69 -19.44 1.15
CA THR A 74 18.95 -18.70 1.26
C THR A 74 19.41 -18.70 2.72
N SER A 75 20.67 -19.03 2.96
CA SER A 75 21.37 -18.88 4.23
C SER A 75 22.53 -17.90 4.07
N ALA A 76 23.35 -17.73 5.11
CA ALA A 76 24.57 -16.93 5.02
C ALA A 76 25.65 -17.53 4.10
N ASP A 77 25.61 -18.84 3.90
CA ASP A 77 26.66 -19.64 3.26
C ASP A 77 26.18 -20.41 2.01
N ALA A 78 24.86 -20.50 1.78
CA ALA A 78 24.30 -21.29 0.70
C ALA A 78 23.00 -20.72 0.14
N TRP A 79 22.72 -21.08 -1.10
CA TRP A 79 21.45 -20.86 -1.78
C TRP A 79 21.01 -22.15 -2.45
N GLN A 80 19.74 -22.50 -2.33
CA GLN A 80 19.13 -23.66 -2.95
C GLN A 80 17.83 -23.28 -3.62
N ARG A 81 17.55 -23.90 -4.76
CA ARG A 81 16.31 -23.72 -5.51
C ARG A 81 15.67 -25.05 -5.81
N TYR A 82 14.40 -25.14 -5.43
CA TYR A 82 13.54 -26.29 -5.65
C TYR A 82 12.44 -25.91 -6.62
N GLU A 83 12.17 -26.77 -7.60
CA GLU A 83 11.04 -26.65 -8.51
C GLU A 83 10.18 -27.89 -8.40
N ASP A 84 8.88 -27.73 -8.15
CA ASP A 84 7.95 -28.83 -7.90
C ASP A 84 8.51 -29.84 -6.86
N LYS A 85 9.17 -29.32 -5.81
CA LYS A 85 9.84 -30.05 -4.71
C LYS A 85 11.13 -30.80 -5.09
N GLN A 86 11.65 -30.63 -6.30
CA GLN A 86 12.93 -31.20 -6.72
C GLN A 86 14.03 -30.13 -6.69
N LEU A 87 15.18 -30.46 -6.11
CA LEU A 87 16.35 -29.58 -6.12
C LEU A 87 16.85 -29.44 -7.56
N VAL A 88 16.82 -28.22 -8.11
CA VAL A 88 17.25 -27.93 -9.48
C VAL A 88 18.55 -27.14 -9.54
N ALA A 89 18.88 -26.38 -8.49
CA ALA A 89 20.11 -25.64 -8.39
C ALA A 89 20.52 -25.45 -6.93
N GLU A 90 21.83 -25.46 -6.68
CA GLU A 90 22.43 -25.11 -5.40
C GLU A 90 23.75 -24.37 -5.63
N CYS A 91 24.07 -23.46 -4.72
CA CYS A 91 25.31 -22.69 -4.74
C CYS A 91 25.77 -22.38 -3.32
N ARG A 92 27.08 -22.25 -3.11
CA ARG A 92 27.64 -21.68 -1.88
C ARG A 92 27.82 -20.18 -2.04
N LEU A 93 27.33 -19.41 -1.07
CA LEU A 93 27.46 -17.96 -1.06
C LEU A 93 28.77 -17.56 -0.34
N PRO A 94 29.62 -16.75 -0.97
CA PRO A 94 30.93 -16.39 -0.40
C PRO A 94 30.87 -15.24 0.61
N TRP A 95 29.68 -14.70 0.91
CA TRP A 95 29.53 -13.44 1.66
C TRP A 95 29.67 -13.62 3.18
N GLY A 96 29.34 -14.79 3.72
CA GLY A 96 29.37 -15.04 5.16
C GLY A 96 28.22 -14.38 5.95
N PHE A 97 27.27 -13.76 5.26
CA PHE A 97 26.03 -13.21 5.83
C PHE A 97 24.86 -13.44 4.87
N LEU A 98 23.64 -13.43 5.41
CA LEU A 98 22.42 -13.54 4.61
C LEU A 98 22.13 -12.21 3.91
N PRO A 99 22.07 -12.14 2.57
CA PRO A 99 21.86 -10.89 1.82
C PRO A 99 20.37 -10.50 1.79
N VAL A 100 19.73 -10.44 2.97
CA VAL A 100 18.33 -10.07 3.14
C VAL A 100 18.25 -9.05 4.25
N VAL A 101 17.61 -7.92 3.97
CA VAL A 101 17.36 -6.87 4.96
C VAL A 101 15.86 -6.78 5.21
N HIS A 102 15.46 -7.13 6.42
CA HIS A 102 14.10 -6.90 6.89
C HIS A 102 13.97 -5.48 7.47
N ILE A 103 12.95 -4.76 7.01
CA ILE A 103 12.58 -3.44 7.51
C ILE A 103 11.16 -3.53 8.06
N GLN A 104 11.04 -3.36 9.38
CA GLN A 104 9.72 -3.32 10.03
C GLN A 104 8.98 -2.06 9.61
N ASN A 105 7.70 -2.24 9.24
CA ASN A 105 6.82 -1.14 8.89
C ASN A 105 6.67 -0.19 10.10
N ILE A 106 6.17 -0.70 11.23
CA ILE A 106 6.22 -0.04 12.53
C ILE A 106 7.03 -0.94 13.46
N ALA A 107 8.02 -0.36 14.13
CA ALA A 107 8.86 -1.11 15.05
C ALA A 107 8.05 -1.68 16.22
N GLN A 108 8.18 -2.97 16.47
CA GLN A 108 7.52 -3.66 17.57
C GLN A 108 8.56 -4.46 18.39
N PRO A 109 8.74 -4.16 19.68
CA PRO A 109 9.66 -4.92 20.53
C PRO A 109 9.23 -6.39 20.64
N TYR A 110 10.19 -7.31 20.59
CA TYR A 110 10.00 -8.77 20.73
C TYR A 110 9.27 -9.47 19.58
N TYR A 111 8.96 -8.75 18.50
CA TYR A 111 8.37 -9.32 17.29
C TYR A 111 9.27 -9.06 16.09
N TYR A 112 9.31 -9.99 15.15
CA TYR A 112 10.12 -9.89 13.94
C TYR A 112 9.41 -9.07 12.86
N GLU A 113 8.11 -9.30 12.68
CA GLU A 113 7.27 -8.76 11.60
C GLU A 113 6.95 -7.26 11.73
N GLY A 114 6.88 -6.74 12.95
CA GLY A 114 6.41 -5.39 13.23
C GLY A 114 4.89 -5.23 13.07
N LEU A 115 4.40 -3.99 13.16
CA LEU A 115 2.97 -3.67 13.03
C LEU A 115 2.62 -3.03 11.68
N SER A 116 1.43 -3.33 11.20
CA SER A 116 0.82 -2.72 10.01
C SER A 116 0.14 -1.38 10.37
N ASP A 117 0.25 -0.39 9.48
CA ASP A 117 -0.49 0.87 9.59
C ASP A 117 -1.98 0.73 9.20
N VAL A 118 -2.31 -0.34 8.47
CA VAL A 118 -3.62 -0.51 7.84
C VAL A 118 -4.51 -1.47 8.64
N GLU A 119 -3.91 -2.35 9.46
CA GLU A 119 -4.65 -3.38 10.20
C GLU A 119 -5.79 -2.79 11.04
N THR A 120 -5.53 -1.66 11.71
CA THR A 120 -6.52 -0.97 12.55
C THR A 120 -7.63 -0.28 11.74
N LEU A 121 -7.44 -0.07 10.44
CA LEU A 121 -8.41 0.52 9.53
C LEU A 121 -9.35 -0.51 8.90
N ILE A 122 -8.98 -1.81 8.89
CA ILE A 122 -9.77 -2.86 8.25
C ILE A 122 -11.21 -2.90 8.79
N PRO A 123 -11.46 -2.94 10.11
CA PRO A 123 -12.84 -3.00 10.62
C PRO A 123 -13.66 -1.76 10.25
N LEU A 124 -13.03 -0.58 10.22
CA LEU A 124 -13.71 0.67 9.84
C LEU A 124 -14.04 0.70 8.35
N GLN A 125 -13.12 0.20 7.51
CA GLN A 125 -13.32 0.09 6.07
C GLN A 125 -14.41 -0.92 5.73
N ASP A 126 -14.46 -2.05 6.42
CA ASP A 126 -15.49 -3.08 6.23
C ASP A 126 -16.88 -2.58 6.64
N GLU A 127 -16.98 -1.88 7.77
CA GLU A 127 -18.22 -1.23 8.18
C GLU A 127 -18.65 -0.14 7.19
N LEU A 128 -17.72 0.71 6.74
CA LEU A 128 -18.00 1.73 5.72
C LEU A 128 -18.51 1.11 4.41
N ASN A 129 -17.85 0.05 3.94
CA ASN A 129 -18.24 -0.67 2.73
C ASN A 129 -19.63 -1.29 2.87
N THR A 130 -19.92 -1.87 4.04
CA THR A 130 -21.23 -2.45 4.36
C THR A 130 -22.32 -1.37 4.29
N ARG A 131 -22.12 -0.23 4.97
CA ARG A 131 -23.11 0.86 4.97
C ARG A 131 -23.32 1.49 3.60
N LEU A 132 -22.26 1.66 2.81
CA LEU A 132 -22.40 2.16 1.44
C LEU A 132 -23.13 1.17 0.53
N SER A 133 -22.92 -0.14 0.74
CA SER A 133 -23.64 -1.20 0.01
C SER A 133 -25.11 -1.24 0.41
N ASP A 134 -25.42 -1.14 1.70
CA ASP A 134 -26.79 -1.02 2.23
C ASP A 134 -27.50 0.21 1.65
N ARG A 135 -26.81 1.35 1.59
CA ARG A 135 -27.32 2.57 0.96
C ARG A 135 -27.65 2.36 -0.51
N ALA A 136 -26.71 1.79 -1.28
CA ALA A 136 -26.90 1.55 -2.70
C ALA A 136 -28.08 0.59 -2.97
N SER A 137 -28.18 -0.47 -2.16
CA SER A 137 -29.30 -1.40 -2.18
C SER A 137 -30.63 -0.68 -1.91
N ARG A 138 -30.68 0.15 -0.87
CA ARG A 138 -31.87 0.94 -0.53
C ARG A 138 -32.28 1.91 -1.64
N ILE A 139 -31.34 2.66 -2.21
CA ILE A 139 -31.61 3.58 -3.33
C ILE A 139 -32.22 2.80 -4.52
N THR A 140 -31.70 1.60 -4.78
CA THR A 140 -32.24 0.72 -5.83
C THR A 140 -33.67 0.29 -5.50
N PHE A 141 -33.95 -0.16 -4.28
CA PHE A 141 -35.31 -0.54 -3.87
C PHE A 141 -36.28 0.64 -3.84
N GLN A 142 -35.83 1.82 -3.43
CA GLN A 142 -36.62 3.06 -3.39
C GLN A 142 -36.97 3.59 -4.79
N SER A 143 -36.20 3.20 -5.81
CA SER A 143 -36.51 3.50 -7.21
C SER A 143 -37.77 2.75 -7.69
N PHE A 144 -38.15 1.67 -7.01
CA PHE A 144 -39.40 0.95 -7.28
C PHE A 144 -40.51 1.46 -6.35
N LYS A 145 -41.48 2.18 -6.93
CA LYS A 145 -42.67 2.60 -6.20
C LYS A 145 -43.62 1.42 -6.03
N MET A 146 -44.08 1.19 -4.81
CA MET A 146 -45.13 0.20 -4.52
C MET A 146 -46.45 0.94 -4.29
N TYR A 147 -47.54 0.32 -4.75
CA TYR A 147 -48.87 0.91 -4.66
C TYR A 147 -49.80 -0.06 -3.94
N LEU A 148 -50.49 0.42 -2.91
CA LEU A 148 -51.55 -0.27 -2.20
C LEU A 148 -52.89 0.21 -2.77
N GLY A 149 -53.57 -0.65 -3.53
CA GLY A 149 -54.94 -0.40 -3.98
C GLY A 149 -55.95 -0.99 -2.99
N LYS A 150 -56.78 -0.16 -2.37
CA LYS A 150 -57.91 -0.59 -1.53
C LYS A 150 -59.20 -0.39 -2.31
N GLY A 151 -60.04 -1.42 -2.39
CA GLY A 151 -61.39 -1.31 -2.98
C GLY A 151 -61.44 -1.12 -4.50
N ILE A 152 -60.38 -1.51 -5.22
CA ILE A 152 -60.27 -1.42 -6.68
C ILE A 152 -60.22 -2.83 -7.28
N GLU A 153 -61.20 -3.17 -8.11
CA GLU A 153 -61.21 -4.44 -8.86
C GLU A 153 -60.24 -4.39 -10.04
N GLY A 154 -59.50 -5.48 -10.28
CA GLY A 154 -58.56 -5.59 -11.40
C GLY A 154 -57.33 -4.68 -11.29
N PHE A 155 -56.89 -4.34 -10.07
CA PHE A 155 -55.69 -3.53 -9.83
C PHE A 155 -54.41 -4.17 -10.40
N GLU A 156 -54.33 -5.50 -10.37
CA GLU A 156 -53.19 -6.29 -10.88
C GLU A 156 -53.02 -6.17 -12.41
N ASP A 157 -54.13 -6.05 -13.15
CA ASP A 157 -54.12 -6.02 -14.62
C ASP A 157 -53.81 -4.63 -15.20
N LYS A 158 -53.79 -3.60 -14.34
CA LYS A 158 -53.62 -2.20 -14.74
C LYS A 158 -52.49 -1.57 -13.91
N PRO A 159 -51.21 -1.67 -14.30
CA PRO A 159 -50.15 -1.00 -13.57
C PRO A 159 -50.32 0.53 -13.58
N VAL A 160 -49.96 1.19 -12.47
CA VAL A 160 -49.91 2.66 -12.37
C VAL A 160 -48.80 3.17 -13.30
N SER A 161 -49.14 4.07 -14.22
CA SER A 161 -48.21 4.67 -15.18
C SER A 161 -48.54 6.13 -15.45
N PRO A 162 -47.57 6.97 -15.86
CA PRO A 162 -47.83 8.36 -16.23
C PRO A 162 -48.97 8.48 -17.26
N GLY A 163 -49.89 9.42 -17.03
CA GLY A 163 -51.03 9.69 -17.93
C GLY A 163 -52.23 8.75 -17.77
N ARG A 164 -52.20 7.78 -16.85
CA ARG A 164 -53.31 6.83 -16.62
C ARG A 164 -54.29 7.37 -15.57
N MET A 165 -55.58 7.40 -15.91
CA MET A 165 -56.65 7.74 -14.97
C MET A 165 -57.33 6.48 -14.43
N TRP A 166 -57.58 6.44 -13.12
CA TRP A 166 -58.30 5.38 -12.43
C TRP A 166 -59.69 5.87 -12.05
N TYR A 167 -60.69 5.02 -12.21
CA TYR A 167 -62.05 5.29 -11.78
C TYR A 167 -62.64 4.01 -11.18
N THR A 168 -63.53 4.17 -10.21
CA THR A 168 -64.22 3.09 -9.50
C THR A 168 -65.52 3.64 -8.92
N ASP A 169 -66.53 2.79 -8.82
CA ASP A 169 -67.83 3.13 -8.27
C ASP A 169 -67.86 2.99 -6.73
N ASN A 170 -66.77 2.46 -6.14
CA ASN A 170 -66.63 2.29 -4.70
C ASN A 170 -66.14 3.60 -4.03
N PRO A 171 -66.94 4.23 -3.15
CA PRO A 171 -66.56 5.48 -2.49
C PRO A 171 -65.41 5.33 -1.49
N GLU A 172 -65.14 4.11 -1.00
CA GLU A 172 -64.07 3.81 -0.04
C GLU A 172 -62.74 3.41 -0.73
N ALA A 173 -62.65 3.56 -2.05
CA ALA A 173 -61.47 3.15 -2.80
C ALA A 173 -60.34 4.18 -2.72
N SER A 174 -59.11 3.70 -2.48
CA SER A 174 -57.91 4.53 -2.45
C SER A 174 -56.73 3.82 -3.10
N ILE A 175 -55.81 4.61 -3.69
CA ILE A 175 -54.48 4.15 -4.10
C ILE A 175 -53.48 4.92 -3.26
N GLU A 176 -52.73 4.21 -2.43
CA GLU A 176 -51.68 4.78 -1.59
C GLU A 176 -50.32 4.30 -2.11
N GLU A 177 -49.42 5.25 -2.38
CA GLU A 177 -48.02 4.92 -2.65
C GLU A 177 -47.31 4.67 -1.32
N PHE A 178 -46.58 3.56 -1.24
CA PHE A 178 -45.69 3.29 -0.12
C PHE A 178 -44.32 2.84 -0.63
N GLY A 179 -43.29 3.18 0.15
CA GLY A 179 -41.91 3.12 -0.33
C GLY A 179 -41.52 4.36 -1.13
N GLY A 180 -40.23 4.66 -1.16
CA GLY A 180 -39.69 5.86 -1.79
C GLY A 180 -38.51 6.46 -1.03
N ASP A 181 -37.94 7.51 -1.60
CA ASP A 181 -36.76 8.21 -1.09
C ASP A 181 -37.12 9.08 0.12
N THR A 182 -37.14 8.47 1.30
CA THR A 182 -37.17 9.20 2.56
C THR A 182 -35.74 9.47 2.99
N GLU A 183 -35.40 10.72 3.29
CA GLU A 183 -34.06 11.07 3.77
C GLU A 183 -33.71 10.25 5.03
N THR A 184 -32.52 9.63 5.00
CA THR A 184 -31.95 8.89 6.14
C THR A 184 -30.77 9.66 6.74
N PRO A 185 -31.02 10.76 7.50
CA PRO A 185 -29.95 11.61 8.03
C PRO A 185 -29.03 10.86 9.01
N SER A 186 -29.58 9.92 9.79
CA SER A 186 -28.80 9.10 10.74
C SER A 186 -27.73 8.26 10.05
N GLU A 187 -28.02 7.70 8.88
CA GLU A 187 -27.05 6.95 8.08
C GLU A 187 -25.97 7.88 7.53
N ALA A 188 -26.35 9.06 7.03
CA ALA A 188 -25.38 10.04 6.55
C ALA A 188 -24.42 10.48 7.66
N SER A 189 -24.95 10.74 8.86
CA SER A 189 -24.18 11.05 10.07
C SER A 189 -23.25 9.89 10.44
N HIS A 190 -23.74 8.66 10.46
CA HIS A 190 -22.93 7.49 10.80
C HIS A 190 -21.77 7.26 9.81
N ILE A 191 -22.03 7.40 8.50
CA ILE A 191 -20.98 7.32 7.46
C ILE A 191 -19.93 8.43 7.68
N ALA A 192 -20.35 9.64 8.06
CA ALA A 192 -19.45 10.73 8.36
C ALA A 192 -18.60 10.46 9.61
N GLU A 193 -19.20 9.93 10.68
CA GLU A 193 -18.50 9.52 11.91
C GLU A 193 -17.45 8.43 11.63
N ILE A 194 -17.78 7.42 10.81
CA ILE A 194 -16.82 6.39 10.42
C ILE A 194 -15.65 6.99 9.64
N ARG A 195 -15.92 7.89 8.68
CA ARG A 195 -14.85 8.58 7.92
C ARG A 195 -13.96 9.41 8.85
N GLU A 196 -14.55 10.13 9.80
CA GLU A 196 -13.78 10.89 10.79
C GLU A 196 -12.95 9.97 11.70
N ALA A 197 -13.49 8.83 12.11
CA ALA A 197 -12.75 7.82 12.87
C ALA A 197 -11.56 7.27 12.05
N MET A 198 -11.76 7.00 10.75
CA MET A 198 -10.68 6.58 9.85
C MET A 198 -9.59 7.65 9.71
N ASP A 199 -9.96 8.93 9.57
CA ASP A 199 -8.99 10.04 9.51
C ASP A 199 -8.15 10.11 10.79
N LYS A 200 -8.79 9.97 11.96
CA LYS A 200 -8.11 9.96 13.27
C LYS A 200 -7.17 8.76 13.44
N VAL A 201 -7.62 7.55 13.08
CA VAL A 201 -6.82 6.31 13.23
C VAL A 201 -5.67 6.27 12.21
N SER A 202 -5.93 6.67 10.97
CA SER A 202 -4.91 6.72 9.92
C SER A 202 -3.89 7.84 10.16
N ALA A 203 -4.26 8.87 10.94
CA ALA A 203 -3.54 10.13 11.10
C ALA A 203 -3.30 10.85 9.77
N VAL A 204 -4.11 10.54 8.74
CA VAL A 204 -4.08 11.19 7.43
C VAL A 204 -5.05 12.36 7.46
N THR A 205 -4.54 13.55 7.22
CA THR A 205 -5.38 14.75 7.26
C THR A 205 -6.17 14.90 5.95
N PRO A 206 -7.49 15.17 6.00
CA PRO A 206 -8.36 15.35 4.82
C PRO A 206 -7.95 16.46 3.84
N ILE A 207 -6.97 17.30 4.20
CA ILE A 207 -6.42 18.38 3.38
C ILE A 207 -5.93 17.85 2.03
N VAL A 208 -5.40 16.63 1.99
CA VAL A 208 -4.92 15.98 0.76
C VAL A 208 -6.10 15.56 -0.17
N ALA A 209 -7.31 15.42 0.36
CA ALA A 209 -8.51 14.99 -0.37
C ALA A 209 -9.29 16.13 -1.06
N GLY A 210 -8.75 17.36 -1.09
CA GLY A 210 -9.30 18.47 -1.87
C GLY A 210 -10.35 19.35 -1.17
N VAL A 211 -10.57 19.16 0.14
CA VAL A 211 -11.60 19.89 0.92
C VAL A 211 -11.24 21.36 1.20
N LEU A 212 -9.99 21.77 0.99
CA LEU A 212 -9.53 23.15 1.27
C LEU A 212 -9.49 24.10 0.06
N LYS A 213 -10.04 23.74 -1.11
CA LYS A 213 -10.09 24.65 -2.28
C LYS A 213 -10.66 26.04 -1.97
N ASN A 214 -11.54 26.16 -0.96
CA ASN A 214 -12.24 27.41 -0.65
C ASN A 214 -11.69 28.20 0.57
N LYS A 215 -10.64 27.73 1.26
CA LYS A 215 -10.05 28.42 2.44
C LYS A 215 -8.55 28.74 2.28
N LEU A 216 -8.04 28.62 1.07
CA LEU A 216 -6.63 28.80 0.70
C LEU A 216 -6.11 30.24 0.79
N GLY A 217 -6.98 31.25 0.94
CA GLY A 217 -6.54 32.65 0.91
C GLY A 217 -5.82 33.16 2.16
N ASN A 218 -5.89 32.47 3.29
CA ASN A 218 -5.39 33.00 4.58
C ASN A 218 -4.67 31.99 5.49
N LEU A 219 -4.53 30.72 5.06
CA LEU A 219 -3.89 29.62 5.81
C LEU A 219 -2.54 29.18 5.18
N THR A 220 -1.97 30.01 4.31
CA THR A 220 -0.76 29.74 3.51
C THR A 220 0.56 29.88 4.27
N SER A 221 0.57 29.81 5.61
CA SER A 221 1.83 29.73 6.34
C SER A 221 2.34 28.29 6.38
N ALA A 222 3.62 28.08 6.12
CA ALA A 222 4.27 26.78 6.27
C ALA A 222 4.01 26.16 7.66
N VAL A 223 3.81 27.01 8.67
CA VAL A 223 3.42 26.63 10.04
C VAL A 223 2.01 26.04 10.11
N ALA A 224 1.02 26.65 9.46
CA ALA A 224 -0.34 26.11 9.42
C ALA A 224 -0.38 24.77 8.68
N LEU A 225 0.34 24.65 7.57
CA LEU A 225 0.48 23.38 6.85
C LEU A 225 1.15 22.31 7.73
N ARG A 226 2.21 22.67 8.47
CA ARG A 226 2.89 21.76 9.40
C ARG A 226 1.97 21.28 10.53
N LEU A 227 1.21 22.19 11.15
CA LEU A 227 0.25 21.86 12.21
C LEU A 227 -0.84 20.91 11.70
N THR A 228 -1.37 21.18 10.52
CA THR A 228 -2.41 20.32 9.95
C THR A 228 -1.91 18.93 9.55
N LEU A 229 -0.64 18.80 9.15
CA LEU A 229 -0.01 17.53 8.78
C LEU A 229 0.76 16.88 9.94
N MET A 230 0.63 17.36 11.18
CA MET A 230 1.45 16.92 12.31
C MET A 230 1.38 15.39 12.55
N GLY A 231 0.20 14.78 12.38
CA GLY A 231 0.02 13.33 12.46
C GLY A 231 0.80 12.57 11.38
N MET A 232 0.71 13.04 10.13
CA MET A 232 1.43 12.45 8.99
C MET A 232 2.95 12.63 9.11
N LEU A 233 3.42 13.80 9.54
CA LEU A 233 4.84 14.07 9.76
C LEU A 233 5.40 13.16 10.86
N SER A 234 4.67 13.01 11.97
CA SER A 234 5.07 12.10 13.05
C SER A 234 5.18 10.64 12.58
N LYS A 235 4.25 10.18 11.72
CA LYS A 235 4.37 8.86 11.08
C LYS A 235 5.55 8.79 10.13
N ASN A 236 5.78 9.82 9.32
CA ASN A 236 6.89 9.90 8.38
C ASN A 236 8.24 9.81 9.11
N ASP A 237 8.41 10.51 10.24
CA ASP A 237 9.64 10.47 11.03
C ASP A 237 9.91 9.07 11.60
N ARG A 238 8.87 8.38 12.09
CA ARG A 238 9.00 6.98 12.53
C ARG A 238 9.42 6.05 11.39
N LYS A 239 8.90 6.25 10.18
CA LYS A 239 9.30 5.49 8.98
C LYS A 239 10.73 5.81 8.57
N ARG A 240 11.12 7.08 8.58
CA ARG A 240 12.49 7.51 8.27
C ARG A 240 13.48 6.79 9.18
N PHE A 241 13.16 6.64 10.46
CA PHE A 241 14.02 5.91 11.38
C PHE A 241 14.21 4.43 10.98
N THR A 242 13.12 3.68 10.79
CA THR A 242 13.22 2.24 10.44
C THR A 242 13.84 2.03 9.05
N TYR A 243 13.48 2.86 8.07
CA TYR A 243 14.03 2.79 6.73
C TYR A 243 15.49 3.26 6.67
N SER A 244 15.91 4.26 7.45
CA SER A 244 17.31 4.68 7.50
C SER A 244 18.21 3.52 7.89
N GLU A 245 17.86 2.82 8.97
CA GLU A 245 18.64 1.67 9.43
C GLU A 245 18.62 0.51 8.44
N GLY A 246 17.48 0.28 7.77
CA GLY A 246 17.38 -0.70 6.68
C GLY A 246 18.27 -0.36 5.48
N LEU A 247 18.19 0.86 4.98
CA LEU A 247 18.96 1.34 3.84
C LEU A 247 20.46 1.34 4.13
N LYS A 248 20.89 1.75 5.32
CA LYS A 248 22.29 1.64 5.76
C LYS A 248 22.79 0.20 5.71
N LYS A 249 21.98 -0.76 6.19
CA LYS A 249 22.32 -2.19 6.12
C LYS A 249 22.44 -2.67 4.68
N ILE A 250 21.53 -2.28 3.80
CA ILE A 250 21.59 -2.60 2.36
C ILE A 250 22.89 -2.06 1.76
N CYS A 251 23.20 -0.77 1.96
CA CYS A 251 24.42 -0.17 1.45
C CYS A 251 25.68 -0.90 1.97
N ARG A 252 25.72 -1.21 3.28
CA ARG A 252 26.83 -1.95 3.89
C ARG A 252 27.02 -3.33 3.26
N MET A 253 25.94 -4.08 3.09
CA MET A 253 25.96 -5.41 2.46
C MET A 253 26.42 -5.34 1.00
N VAL A 254 25.93 -4.36 0.24
CA VAL A 254 26.34 -4.15 -1.16
C VAL A 254 27.83 -3.85 -1.25
N LEU A 255 28.36 -2.95 -0.42
CA LEU A 255 29.80 -2.63 -0.40
C LEU A 255 30.66 -3.84 0.01
N GLU A 256 30.17 -4.65 0.95
CA GLU A 256 30.84 -5.88 1.36
C GLU A 256 30.85 -6.97 0.28
N ILE A 257 29.74 -7.12 -0.46
CA ILE A 257 29.65 -7.99 -1.64
C ILE A 257 30.65 -7.54 -2.70
N LEU A 258 30.73 -6.24 -2.98
CA LEU A 258 31.66 -5.68 -3.97
C LEU A 258 33.13 -5.84 -3.56
N ASP A 259 33.44 -5.73 -2.27
CA ASP A 259 34.79 -5.95 -1.74
C ASP A 259 35.19 -7.43 -1.82
N THR A 260 34.28 -8.32 -1.41
CA THR A 260 34.48 -9.79 -1.47
C THR A 260 34.63 -10.27 -2.90
N ALA A 261 33.86 -9.71 -3.83
CA ALA A 261 33.97 -9.97 -5.27
C ALA A 261 35.21 -9.34 -5.92
N ASN A 262 36.05 -8.63 -5.15
CA ASN A 262 37.25 -7.94 -5.62
C ASN A 262 36.97 -6.87 -6.70
N ILE A 263 35.76 -6.31 -6.70
CA ILE A 263 35.32 -5.28 -7.65
C ILE A 263 35.65 -3.89 -7.10
N TYR A 264 35.33 -3.62 -5.84
CA TYR A 264 35.56 -2.35 -5.15
C TYR A 264 35.99 -2.61 -3.70
N LYS A 265 37.28 -2.41 -3.43
CA LYS A 265 37.85 -2.58 -2.10
C LYS A 265 37.36 -1.48 -1.18
N THR A 266 36.84 -1.88 -0.02
CA THR A 266 36.35 -0.95 1.01
C THR A 266 36.76 -1.40 2.39
N ASP A 267 37.21 -0.44 3.19
CA ASP A 267 37.45 -0.66 4.62
C ASP A 267 36.16 -0.57 5.42
N GLN A 268 36.14 -1.15 6.62
CA GLN A 268 34.94 -1.17 7.48
C GLN A 268 34.41 0.24 7.80
N LYS A 269 35.29 1.24 7.88
CA LYS A 269 34.92 2.65 8.12
C LYS A 269 34.28 3.31 6.90
N GLU A 270 34.65 2.89 5.70
CA GLU A 270 34.11 3.43 4.44
C GLU A 270 32.72 2.88 4.10
N ARG A 271 32.27 1.85 4.83
CA ARG A 271 30.94 1.24 4.68
C ARG A 271 29.88 1.89 5.57
N ASP A 272 30.24 2.90 6.36
CA ASP A 272 29.27 3.66 7.14
C ASP A 272 28.67 4.77 6.28
N VAL A 273 27.37 4.66 6.02
CA VAL A 273 26.66 5.53 5.09
C VAL A 273 25.63 6.34 5.87
N GLU A 274 25.57 7.65 5.59
CA GLU A 274 24.53 8.53 6.10
C GLU A 274 23.37 8.59 5.09
N ILE A 275 22.15 8.34 5.56
CA ILE A 275 20.95 8.43 4.73
C ILE A 275 20.27 9.76 5.02
N ILE A 276 20.24 10.64 4.02
CA ILE A 276 19.63 11.96 4.12
C ILE A 276 18.25 11.92 3.47
N PHE A 277 17.21 12.21 4.25
CA PHE A 277 15.85 12.36 3.75
C PHE A 277 15.53 13.85 3.58
N PRO A 278 15.13 14.31 2.37
CA PRO A 278 14.74 15.71 2.18
C PRO A 278 13.52 16.07 3.01
N SER A 279 13.32 17.36 3.27
CA SER A 279 12.11 17.83 3.96
C SER A 279 10.85 17.47 3.16
N PRO A 280 9.79 16.94 3.79
CA PRO A 280 8.57 16.54 3.10
C PRO A 280 7.65 17.72 2.79
N LEU A 281 7.89 18.90 3.36
CA LEU A 281 7.07 20.10 3.15
C LEU A 281 7.70 21.00 2.07
N PRO A 282 6.88 21.71 1.28
CA PRO A 282 7.38 22.76 0.40
C PRO A 282 8.01 23.85 1.26
N GLU A 283 9.31 24.06 1.08
CA GLU A 283 10.07 25.02 1.87
C GLU A 283 10.06 26.37 1.16
N ASN A 284 9.75 27.43 1.90
CA ASN A 284 9.88 28.78 1.36
C ASN A 284 11.36 29.13 1.30
N THR A 285 11.90 29.23 0.08
CA THR A 285 13.31 29.54 -0.17
C THR A 285 13.75 30.86 0.49
N MET A 286 12.85 31.84 0.61
CA MET A 286 13.15 33.10 1.30
C MET A 286 13.31 32.92 2.81
N GLU A 287 12.45 32.12 3.45
CA GLU A 287 12.55 31.81 4.88
C GLU A 287 13.84 31.02 5.18
N LYS A 288 14.20 30.05 4.32
CA LYS A 288 15.47 29.32 4.43
C LYS A 288 16.69 30.22 4.35
N LEU A 289 16.70 31.16 3.40
CA LEU A 289 17.82 32.08 3.22
C LEU A 289 17.94 33.05 4.41
N GLN A 290 16.81 33.51 4.97
CA GLN A 290 16.80 34.30 6.19
C GLN A 290 17.30 33.50 7.41
N GLU A 291 16.86 32.25 7.58
CA GLU A 291 17.33 31.36 8.65
C GLU A 291 18.85 31.11 8.53
N ALA A 292 19.35 30.86 7.32
CA ALA A 292 20.76 30.68 7.05
C ALA A 292 21.60 31.94 7.36
N GLN A 293 21.06 33.12 7.05
CA GLN A 293 21.69 34.40 7.40
C GLN A 293 21.79 34.58 8.93
N ILE A 294 20.72 34.28 9.67
CA ILE A 294 20.70 34.34 11.14
C ILE A 294 21.69 33.33 11.74
N LYS A 295 21.74 32.09 11.24
CA LYS A 295 22.70 31.06 11.68
C LYS A 295 24.15 31.49 11.47
N LYS A 296 24.45 32.15 10.35
CA LYS A 296 25.78 32.72 10.07
C LYS A 296 26.12 33.83 11.05
N GLU A 297 25.18 34.70 11.38
CA GLU A 297 25.35 35.78 12.38
C GLU A 297 25.55 35.22 13.79
N LEU A 298 24.93 34.08 14.13
CA LEU A 298 25.10 33.36 15.40
C LEU A 298 26.40 32.53 15.48
N GLY A 299 27.22 32.51 14.42
CA GLY A 299 28.52 31.84 14.41
C GLY A 299 28.52 30.36 14.05
N VAL A 300 27.45 29.84 13.43
CA VAL A 300 27.42 28.46 12.91
C VAL A 300 28.40 28.34 11.73
N PRO A 301 29.20 27.26 11.63
CA PRO A 301 30.15 27.07 10.52
C PRO A 301 29.47 27.14 9.15
N ALA A 302 30.08 27.88 8.22
CA ALA A 302 29.51 28.11 6.89
C ALA A 302 29.31 26.81 6.08
N GLU A 303 30.18 25.81 6.29
CA GLU A 303 30.05 24.49 5.66
C GLU A 303 28.76 23.78 6.07
N GLN A 304 28.40 23.86 7.36
CA GLN A 304 27.15 23.27 7.86
C GLN A 304 25.93 24.00 7.29
N VAL A 305 25.98 25.34 7.22
CA VAL A 305 24.88 26.15 6.65
C VAL A 305 24.68 25.87 5.15
N LEU A 306 25.77 25.74 4.40
CA LEU A 306 25.72 25.42 2.96
C LEU A 306 25.22 23.99 2.71
N ARG A 307 25.66 23.02 3.52
CA ARG A 307 25.17 21.64 3.50
C ARG A 307 23.66 21.57 3.78
N GLU A 308 23.17 22.29 4.78
CA GLU A 308 21.74 22.39 5.11
C GLU A 308 20.90 23.05 3.99
N LEU A 309 21.50 23.96 3.23
CA LEU A 309 20.88 24.59 2.05
C LEU A 309 20.95 23.73 0.79
N GLY A 310 21.67 22.60 0.81
CA GLY A 310 21.88 21.72 -0.34
C GLY A 310 22.88 22.27 -1.37
N TYR A 311 23.69 23.27 -0.99
CA TYR A 311 24.82 23.74 -1.78
C TYR A 311 26.08 23.02 -1.32
N GLU A 312 26.29 21.79 -1.80
CA GLU A 312 27.61 21.15 -1.68
C GLU A 312 28.50 21.63 -2.84
N ASN A 313 29.71 22.08 -2.51
CA ASN A 313 30.77 22.20 -3.52
C ASN A 313 31.10 20.78 -4.00
N SER A 314 30.98 20.55 -5.30
CA SER A 314 31.57 19.39 -5.96
C SER A 314 33.07 19.30 -5.73
#